data_AF-A0A831VCA2-F1
#
_entry.id   AF-A0A831VCA2-F1
#
_cell.length_a   1.000
_cell.length_b   1.000
_cell.length_c   1.000
_cell.angle_alpha   90.00
_cell.angle_beta   90.00
_cell.angle_gamma   90.00
#
_symmetry.space_group_name_H-M   'P 1'
#
loop_
_entity.id
_entity.type
_entity.pdbx_description
1 polymer ?
#
loop_
_entity_poly.entity_id
_entity_poly.type
_entity_poly.pdbx_seq_one_letter_code
_entity_poly.pdbx_strand_id
1 'polypeptide(L)' 'MSELLDREFEVEVGGKKYLLKPEKVWVLQPPGKPGVVIASFKTPDGRRVRKVVARLPP' A
#
# COMPACT_ATOMS: atom_id res chain seq x y z
N MET A 1 -6.74 8.89 5.70
CA MET A 1 -6.31 7.50 5.96
C MET A 1 -7.44 6.50 5.61
N SER A 2 -8.69 6.76 6.01
CA SER A 2 -9.87 6.01 5.54
C SER A 2 -10.01 6.00 4.01
N GLU A 3 -9.87 7.16 3.36
CA GLU A 3 -9.96 7.28 1.90
C GLU A 3 -8.96 6.40 1.13
N LEU A 4 -7.81 6.07 1.74
CA LEU A 4 -6.83 5.18 1.12
C LEU A 4 -7.22 3.71 1.22
N LEU A 5 -8.01 3.32 2.23
CA LEU A 5 -8.55 1.96 2.33
C LEU A 5 -9.66 1.72 1.29
N ASP A 6 -10.39 2.77 0.92
CA ASP A 6 -11.50 2.66 -0.05
C ASP A 6 -11.05 2.71 -1.51
N ARG A 7 -9.82 3.19 -1.76
CA ARG A 7 -9.23 3.35 -3.09
C ARG A 7 -8.60 2.05 -3.59
N GLU A 8 -8.75 1.78 -4.89
CA GLU A 8 -8.06 0.68 -5.56
C GLU A 8 -6.67 1.09 -6.04
N PHE A 9 -5.72 0.17 -5.93
CA PHE A 9 -4.36 0.35 -6.38
C PHE A 9 -3.96 -0.79 -7.32
N GLU A 10 -3.20 -0.45 -8.35
CA GLU A 10 -2.54 -1.45 -9.17
C GLU A 10 -1.40 -2.09 -8.35
N VAL A 11 -1.45 -3.41 -8.20
CA VAL A 11 -0.49 -4.23 -7.46
C VAL A 11 -0.01 -5.35 -8.37
N GLU A 12 1.30 -5.45 -8.56
CA GLU A 12 1.90 -6.50 -9.39
C GLU A 12 2.51 -7.60 -8.50
N VAL A 13 2.10 -8.85 -8.73
CA VAL A 13 2.58 -10.02 -7.98
C VAL A 13 2.82 -11.16 -8.95
N GLY A 14 4.07 -11.66 -9.01
CA GLY A 14 4.43 -12.78 -9.88
C GLY A 14 4.14 -12.53 -11.36
N GLY A 15 4.35 -11.30 -11.84
CA GLY A 15 4.10 -10.90 -13.22
C GLY A 15 2.62 -10.67 -13.59
N LYS A 16 1.71 -10.77 -12.62
CA LYS A 16 0.29 -10.45 -12.80
C LYS A 16 -0.07 -9.14 -12.12
N LYS A 17 -0.86 -8.31 -12.80
CA LYS A 17 -1.37 -7.05 -12.27
C LYS A 17 -2.78 -7.25 -11.70
N TYR A 18 -3.03 -6.66 -10.54
CA TYR A 18 -4.31 -6.69 -9.85
C TYR A 18 -4.73 -5.27 -9.47
N LEU A 19 -6.02 -4.97 -9.52
CA LEU A 19 -6.60 -3.80 -8.86
C LEU A 19 -7.17 -4.27 -7.52
N LEU A 20 -6.55 -3.82 -6.43
CA LEU A 20 -6.89 -4.28 -5.08
C LEU A 20 -7.10 -3.09 -4.15
N LYS A 21 -8.06 -3.24 -3.24
CA LYS A 21 -8.19 -2.38 -2.06
C LYS A 21 -7.25 -2.86 -0.95
N PRO A 22 -6.62 -1.96 -0.18
CA PRO A 22 -5.79 -2.36 0.93
C PRO A 22 -6.59 -3.02 2.06
N GLU A 23 -6.04 -4.06 2.69
CA GLU A 23 -6.55 -4.56 3.98
C GLU A 23 -6.16 -3.63 5.14
N LYS A 24 -4.97 -3.01 5.05
CA LYS A 24 -4.41 -2.14 6.08
C LYS A 24 -3.55 -1.05 5.46
N VAL A 25 -3.54 0.13 6.09
CA VAL A 25 -2.70 1.26 5.71
C VAL A 25 -2.04 1.83 6.96
N TRP A 26 -0.76 2.17 6.89
CA TRP A 26 -0.02 2.82 7.97
C TRP A 26 1.08 3.72 7.44
N VAL A 27 1.58 4.60 8.31
CA VAL A 27 2.71 5.48 8.03
C VAL A 27 4.00 4.85 8.53
N LEU A 28 5.05 4.89 7.72
CA LEU A 28 6.43 4.60 8.11
C LEU A 28 7.24 5.89 7.97
N GLN A 29 7.60 6.51 9.10
CA GLN A 29 8.37 7.75 9.13
C GLN A 29 9.59 7.60 10.06
N PRO A 30 10.79 7.34 9.50
CA PRO A 30 12.01 7.35 10.27
C PRO A 30 12.36 8.77 10.76
N PRO A 31 12.99 8.93 11.93
CA PRO A 31 13.45 10.23 12.40
C PRO A 31 14.36 10.92 11.36
N GLY A 32 14.07 12.18 11.05
CA GLY A 32 14.85 12.98 10.11
C GLY A 32 14.74 12.59 8.63
N LYS A 33 13.78 11.73 8.26
CA LYS A 33 13.49 11.37 6.85
C LYS A 33 12.02 11.59 6.51
N PRO A 34 11.69 11.93 5.24
CA PRO A 34 10.30 11.99 4.79
C PRO A 34 9.61 10.64 5.00
N GLY A 35 8.39 10.68 5.54
CA GLY A 35 7.60 9.48 5.77
C GLY A 35 7.02 8.91 4.48
N VAL A 36 6.60 7.65 4.53
CA VAL A 36 5.86 6.99 3.44
C VAL A 36 4.60 6.36 3.99
N VAL A 37 3.55 6.34 3.18
CA VAL A 37 2.32 5.60 3.49
C VAL A 37 2.40 4.26 2.79
N ILE A 38 2.33 3.19 3.59
CA ILE A 38 2.37 1.81 3.13
C ILE A 38 0.97 1.22 3.24
N ALA A 39 0.55 0.55 2.18
CA ALA A 39 -0.67 -0.24 2.13
C ALA A 39 -0.33 -1.73 2.00
N SER A 40 -1.07 -2.58 2.70
CA SER A 40 -1.01 -4.04 2.59
C SER A 40 -2.23 -4.55 1.82
N PHE A 41 -1.99 -5.44 0.87
CA PHE A 41 -3.01 -6.01 0.00
C PHE A 41 -2.99 -7.52 0.12
N LYS A 42 -4.16 -8.14 -0.04
CA LYS A 42 -4.30 -9.59 -0.18
C LYS A 42 -4.72 -9.90 -1.61
N THR A 43 -3.93 -10.71 -2.29
CA THR A 43 -4.22 -11.16 -3.65
C THR A 43 -5.24 -12.29 -3.66
N PRO A 44 -5.92 -12.56 -4.79
CA PRO A 44 -6.90 -13.65 -4.89
C PRO A 44 -6.34 -15.05 -4.59
N ASP A 45 -5.04 -15.27 -4.84
CA ASP A 45 -4.31 -16.50 -4.50
C ASP A 45 -3.87 -16.56 -3.01
N GLY A 46 -4.29 -15.59 -2.19
CA GLY A 46 -4.09 -15.57 -0.75
C GLY A 46 -2.75 -14.98 -0.28
N ARG A 47 -1.89 -14.52 -1.19
CA ARG A 47 -0.62 -13.87 -0.83
C ARG A 47 -0.86 -12.48 -0.28
N ARG A 48 0.04 -12.02 0.58
CA ARG A 48 0.04 -10.65 1.11
C ARG A 48 1.22 -9.88 0.56
N VAL A 49 0.95 -8.68 0.07
CA VAL A 49 1.97 -7.80 -0.50
C VAL A 49 1.80 -6.39 0.03
N ARG A 50 2.91 -5.65 0.14
CA ARG A 50 2.93 -4.29 0.65
C ARG A 50 3.45 -3.36 -0.43
N LYS A 51 2.82 -2.19 -0.59
CA LYS A 51 3.22 -1.18 -1.56
C LYS A 51 3.16 0.21 -0.93
N VAL A 52 4.11 1.06 -1.30
CA VAL A 52 4.06 2.48 -0.97
C VAL A 52 2.99 3.13 -1.85
N VAL A 53 2.00 3.76 -1.23
CA VAL A 53 0.87 4.39 -1.92
C VAL A 53 0.90 5.91 -1.88
N ALA A 54 1.68 6.49 -0.96
CA ALA A 54 1.95 7.91 -0.92
C ALA A 54 3.30 8.19 -0.23
N ARG A 55 3.87 9.36 -0.52
CA ARG A 55 5.01 9.91 0.22
C ARG A 55 4.50 11.11 1.02
N LEU A 56 4.93 11.21 2.27
CA LEU A 56 4.68 12.39 3.08
C LEU A 56 5.70 13.47 2.69
N PRO A 57 5.31 14.75 2.73
CA PRO A 57 6.26 15.85 2.57
C PRO A 57 7.36 15.79 3.65
N PRO A 58 8.53 16.41 3.38
CA PRO A 58 9.61 16.52 4.36
C PRO A 58 9.19 17.26 5.63
#